data_AF-A0A832J6M8-F1
#
_entry.id   AF-A0A832J6M8-F1
#
_cell.length_a   1.000
_cell.length_b   1.000
_cell.length_c   1.000
_cell.angle_alpha   90.00
_cell.angle_beta   90.00
_cell.angle_gamma   90.00
#
_symmetry.space_group_name_H-M   'P 1'
#
loop_
_entity.id
_entity.type
_entity.pdbx_description
1 polymer ?
#
loop_
_entity_poly.entity_id
_entity_poly.type
_entity_poly.pdbx_seq_one_letter_code
_entity_poly.pdbx_strand_id
1 'polypeptide(L)'
;APPVNDPAVALKTLGQMKLALAPADPAAVKTRLVSLANGSADPAQQPVRAEVSFRHPSHSGLQMDQITLLYLPARFIETVKFATDDKPMFTMTGSISISEDPALSVVLPAGAGTLTVDMADTEGAAFHQVFSLGQG
;
A
#
# COMPACT_ATOMS: atom_id res chain seq x y z
N ALA A 1 -13.98 15.93 11.86
CA ALA A 1 -14.64 14.71 12.34
C ALA A 1 -13.73 14.09 13.41
N PRO A 2 -14.26 13.59 14.54
CA PRO A 2 -13.42 12.88 15.50
C PRO A 2 -12.89 11.57 14.87
N PRO A 3 -11.74 11.03 15.31
CA PRO A 3 -11.19 9.80 14.75
C PRO A 3 -12.16 8.65 15.04
N VAL A 4 -12.52 7.90 14.00
CA VAL A 4 -13.61 6.91 14.02
C VAL A 4 -13.18 5.55 14.61
N ASN A 5 -11.92 5.38 15.00
CA ASN A 5 -11.40 4.10 15.46
C ASN A 5 -10.87 4.17 16.90
N ASP A 6 -11.38 3.27 17.76
CA ASP A 6 -10.86 2.99 19.09
C ASP A 6 -9.33 2.70 19.02
N PRO A 7 -8.49 3.38 19.83
CA PRO A 7 -7.04 3.21 19.78
C PRO A 7 -6.60 1.76 20.02
N ALA A 8 -7.35 0.99 20.82
CA ALA A 8 -7.05 -0.42 21.05
C ALA A 8 -7.32 -1.29 19.81
N VAL A 9 -8.26 -0.90 18.96
CA VAL A 9 -8.54 -1.58 17.68
C VAL A 9 -7.48 -1.20 16.65
N ALA A 10 -7.07 0.07 16.59
CA ALA A 10 -6.04 0.54 15.68
C ALA A 10 -4.71 -0.21 15.85
N LEU A 11 -4.30 -0.47 17.10
CA LEU A 11 -3.10 -1.26 17.40
C LEU A 11 -3.23 -2.73 16.96
N LYS A 12 -4.42 -3.32 17.05
CA LYS A 12 -4.65 -4.72 16.61
C LYS A 12 -4.61 -4.87 15.10
N THR A 13 -4.98 -3.82 14.37
CA THR A 13 -4.97 -3.82 12.90
C THR A 13 -3.71 -3.22 12.31
N LEU A 14 -2.77 -2.77 13.15
CA LEU A 14 -1.55 -2.09 12.71
C LEU A 14 -0.77 -2.94 11.71
N GLY A 15 -0.36 -2.33 10.61
CA GLY A 15 0.43 -2.96 9.57
C GLY A 15 -0.31 -3.99 8.72
N GLN A 16 -1.62 -4.16 8.91
CA GLN A 16 -2.44 -4.90 7.94
C GLN A 16 -2.38 -4.21 6.58
N MET A 17 -2.06 -4.98 5.56
CA MET A 17 -1.93 -4.50 4.19
C MET A 17 -3.01 -5.11 3.30
N LYS A 18 -3.57 -4.32 2.40
CA LYS A 18 -4.51 -4.79 1.38
C LYS A 18 -4.06 -4.36 -0.01
N LEU A 19 -4.04 -5.31 -0.94
CA LEU A 19 -3.70 -5.07 -2.34
C LEU A 19 -4.96 -4.91 -3.20
N ALA A 20 -4.96 -3.90 -4.06
CA ALA A 20 -5.85 -3.76 -5.20
C ALA A 20 -5.03 -3.64 -6.49
N LEU A 21 -5.46 -4.32 -7.56
CA LEU A 21 -4.81 -4.28 -8.87
C LEU A 21 -5.70 -3.59 -9.89
N ALA A 22 -5.12 -2.71 -10.69
CA ALA A 22 -5.79 -2.02 -11.80
C ALA A 22 -4.85 -1.93 -13.01
N PRO A 23 -5.36 -1.73 -14.24
CA PRO A 23 -4.50 -1.45 -15.39
C PRO A 23 -3.65 -0.20 -15.17
N ALA A 24 -2.38 -0.21 -15.59
CA ALA A 24 -1.51 0.96 -15.45
C ALA A 24 -1.99 2.15 -16.30
N ASP A 25 -2.53 1.86 -17.49
CA ASP A 25 -3.19 2.82 -18.38
C ASP A 25 -4.71 2.57 -18.38
N PRO A 26 -5.54 3.53 -17.93
CA PRO A 26 -6.99 3.40 -17.98
C PRO A 26 -7.56 3.32 -19.41
N ALA A 27 -6.87 3.86 -20.43
CA ALA A 27 -7.29 3.73 -21.82
C ALA A 27 -7.11 2.29 -22.35
N ALA A 28 -6.18 1.51 -21.76
CA ALA A 28 -5.93 0.12 -22.13
C ALA A 28 -7.06 -0.84 -21.68
N VAL A 29 -8.00 -0.39 -20.83
CA VAL A 29 -9.15 -1.21 -20.39
C VAL A 29 -9.99 -1.69 -21.57
N LYS A 30 -10.27 -0.79 -22.53
CA LYS A 30 -11.06 -1.13 -23.73
C LYS A 30 -10.32 -2.14 -24.60
N THR A 31 -9.02 -1.92 -24.82
CA THR A 31 -8.16 -2.85 -25.56
C THR A 31 -8.11 -4.22 -24.91
N ARG A 32 -7.97 -4.27 -23.57
CA ARG A 32 -7.97 -5.53 -22.81
C ARG A 32 -9.28 -6.28 -22.98
N LEU A 33 -10.43 -5.63 -22.84
CA LEU A 33 -11.72 -6.28 -23.02
C LEU A 33 -11.86 -6.90 -24.42
N VAL A 34 -11.38 -6.19 -25.46
CA VAL A 34 -11.36 -6.68 -26.84
C VAL A 34 -10.40 -7.87 -27.01
N SER A 35 -9.18 -7.81 -26.45
CA SER A 35 -8.20 -8.89 -26.51
C SER A 35 -8.64 -10.16 -25.75
N LEU A 36 -9.34 -10.02 -24.61
CA LEU A 36 -9.95 -11.16 -23.93
C LEU A 36 -11.06 -11.79 -24.78
N ALA A 37 -11.93 -10.97 -25.38
CA ALA A 37 -12.97 -11.45 -26.27
C ALA A 37 -12.41 -12.19 -27.51
N ASN A 38 -11.21 -11.80 -27.96
CA ASN A 38 -10.52 -12.39 -29.11
C ASN A 38 -9.54 -13.52 -28.74
N GLY A 39 -9.45 -13.92 -27.46
CA GLY A 39 -8.55 -14.98 -27.01
C GLY A 39 -7.04 -14.69 -27.18
N SER A 40 -6.67 -13.42 -27.36
CA SER A 40 -5.29 -12.98 -27.65
C SER A 40 -4.70 -12.09 -26.55
N ALA A 41 -5.42 -11.90 -25.44
CA ALA A 41 -4.89 -11.23 -24.27
C ALA A 41 -3.97 -12.17 -23.49
N ASP A 42 -2.66 -11.93 -23.55
CA ASP A 42 -1.75 -12.41 -22.52
C ASP A 42 -1.78 -11.40 -21.34
N PRO A 43 -2.43 -11.72 -20.21
CA PRO A 43 -2.47 -10.82 -19.04
C PRO A 43 -1.08 -10.54 -18.47
N ALA A 44 -0.07 -11.36 -18.80
CA ALA A 44 1.30 -11.19 -18.36
C ALA A 44 2.07 -10.13 -19.14
N GLN A 45 1.56 -9.58 -20.25
CA GLN A 45 2.32 -8.68 -21.12
C GLN A 45 2.13 -7.18 -20.86
N GLN A 46 1.24 -6.79 -19.95
CA GLN A 46 0.95 -5.39 -19.66
C GLN A 46 1.33 -4.99 -18.24
N PRO A 47 1.90 -3.78 -18.04
CA PRO A 47 2.15 -3.25 -16.72
C PRO A 47 0.84 -3.06 -15.95
N VAL A 48 0.86 -3.44 -14.67
CA VAL A 48 -0.29 -3.36 -13.76
C VAL A 48 -0.01 -2.33 -12.68
N ARG A 49 -0.98 -1.50 -12.35
CA ARG A 49 -0.92 -0.64 -11.17
C ARG A 49 -1.36 -1.45 -9.94
N ALA A 50 -0.47 -1.56 -8.95
CA ALA A 50 -0.78 -2.09 -7.64
C ALA A 50 -0.96 -0.95 -6.65
N GLU A 51 -2.07 -0.95 -5.94
CA GLU A 51 -2.36 -0.04 -4.83
C GLU A 51 -2.37 -0.85 -3.53
N VAL A 52 -1.50 -0.48 -2.60
CA VAL A 52 -1.39 -1.12 -1.29
C VAL A 52 -1.89 -0.15 -0.23
N SER A 53 -2.98 -0.51 0.44
CA SER A 53 -3.49 0.22 1.60
C SER A 53 -2.86 -0.33 2.87
N PHE A 54 -2.39 0.55 3.75
CA PHE A 54 -1.76 0.22 5.02
C PHE A 54 -2.67 0.67 6.17
N ARG A 55 -2.96 -0.21 7.12
CA ARG A 55 -3.60 0.21 8.37
C ARG A 55 -2.55 0.80 9.29
N HIS A 56 -2.56 2.13 9.43
CA HIS A 56 -1.56 2.86 10.19
C HIS A 56 -2.08 4.23 10.64
N PRO A 57 -1.93 4.61 11.93
CA PRO A 57 -2.46 5.88 12.45
C PRO A 57 -1.81 7.13 11.85
N SER A 58 -0.52 7.05 11.48
CA SER A 58 0.25 8.14 10.86
C SER A 58 0.14 9.48 11.61
N HIS A 59 0.27 9.45 12.92
CA HIS A 59 0.23 10.64 13.76
C HIS A 59 1.45 11.53 13.51
N SER A 60 1.20 12.80 13.19
CA SER A 60 2.24 13.78 12.87
C SER A 60 3.00 14.32 14.08
N GLY A 61 2.53 14.05 15.31
CA GLY A 61 3.03 14.69 16.52
C GLY A 61 2.41 16.06 16.82
N LEU A 62 1.65 16.62 15.86
CA LEU A 62 1.08 17.97 15.97
C LEU A 62 -0.41 17.96 16.29
N GLN A 63 -1.03 16.79 16.32
CA GLN A 63 -2.43 16.62 16.65
C GLN A 63 -2.62 16.67 18.17
N MET A 64 -3.53 17.52 18.64
CA MET A 64 -3.94 17.57 20.04
C MET A 64 -5.08 16.59 20.29
N ASP A 65 -4.98 15.81 21.37
CA ASP A 65 -6.08 15.01 21.88
C ASP A 65 -7.05 15.92 22.64
N GLN A 66 -8.31 15.94 22.20
CA GLN A 66 -9.30 16.90 22.72
C GLN A 66 -9.81 16.56 24.13
N ILE A 67 -9.49 15.39 24.68
CA ILE A 67 -9.89 14.96 26.02
C ILE A 67 -8.78 15.27 27.01
N THR A 68 -7.57 14.81 26.71
CA THR A 68 -6.39 14.98 27.58
C THR A 68 -5.72 16.34 27.41
N LEU A 69 -5.98 17.03 26.30
CA LEU A 69 -5.34 18.29 25.89
C LEU A 69 -3.81 18.16 25.69
N LEU A 70 -3.31 16.93 25.56
CA LEU A 70 -1.92 16.64 25.24
C LEU A 70 -1.75 16.43 23.73
N TYR A 71 -0.55 16.67 23.22
CA TYR A 71 -0.21 16.30 21.85
C TYR A 71 -0.01 14.79 21.73
N LEU A 72 -0.59 14.19 20.70
CA LEU A 72 -0.34 12.79 20.36
C LEU A 72 1.11 12.64 19.92
N PRO A 73 1.86 11.64 20.42
CA PRO A 73 3.21 11.37 19.95
C PRO A 73 3.26 11.14 18.44
N ALA A 74 4.36 11.55 17.81
CA ALA A 74 4.59 11.28 16.39
C ALA A 74 4.80 9.77 16.17
N ARG A 75 4.01 9.19 15.28
CA ARG A 75 4.15 7.81 14.83
C ARG A 75 3.66 7.70 13.39
N PHE A 76 4.59 7.59 12.45
CA PHE A 76 4.29 7.50 11.03
C PHE A 76 5.11 6.41 10.35
N ILE A 77 4.67 6.04 9.14
CA ILE A 77 5.39 5.08 8.30
C ILE A 77 6.74 5.71 7.92
N GLU A 78 7.85 5.12 8.35
CA GLU A 78 9.20 5.63 8.10
C GLU A 78 9.75 5.10 6.77
N THR A 79 9.61 3.81 6.51
CA THR A 79 10.14 3.18 5.31
C THR A 79 9.15 2.17 4.75
N VAL A 80 8.97 2.18 3.43
CA VAL A 80 8.29 1.10 2.70
C VAL A 80 9.17 0.64 1.54
N LYS A 81 9.45 -0.65 1.47
CA LYS A 81 10.20 -1.27 0.37
C LYS A 81 9.26 -2.16 -0.43
N PHE A 82 9.36 -2.06 -1.74
CA PHE A 82 8.61 -2.91 -2.66
C PHE A 82 9.59 -3.74 -3.49
N ALA A 83 9.28 -5.02 -3.63
CA ALA A 83 10.01 -5.95 -4.48
C ALA A 83 9.03 -6.83 -5.28
N THR A 84 9.44 -7.28 -6.45
CA THR A 84 8.69 -8.24 -7.27
C THR A 84 9.59 -9.41 -7.61
N ASP A 85 9.12 -10.64 -7.39
CA ASP A 85 9.87 -11.87 -7.69
C ASP A 85 11.29 -11.82 -7.09
N ASP A 86 11.36 -11.43 -5.81
CA ASP A 86 12.58 -11.23 -5.01
C ASP A 86 13.55 -10.17 -5.54
N LYS A 87 13.13 -9.36 -6.53
CA LYS A 87 13.92 -8.24 -7.05
C LYS A 87 13.42 -6.92 -6.47
N PRO A 88 14.29 -6.15 -5.79
CA PRO A 88 13.90 -4.85 -5.25
C PRO A 88 13.51 -3.91 -6.40
N MET A 89 12.38 -3.23 -6.24
CA MET A 89 11.88 -2.24 -7.20
C MET A 89 12.22 -0.83 -6.74
N PHE A 90 11.68 -0.44 -5.59
CA PHE A 90 11.90 0.89 -5.05
C PHE A 90 11.72 0.90 -3.52
N THR A 91 12.23 1.96 -2.90
CA THR A 91 12.05 2.24 -1.48
C THR A 91 11.50 3.65 -1.33
N MET A 92 10.48 3.79 -0.49
CA MET A 92 9.91 5.07 -0.08
C MET A 92 10.36 5.37 1.34
N THR A 93 10.84 6.59 1.55
CA THR A 93 11.03 7.15 2.89
C THR A 93 9.85 8.07 3.19
N GLY A 94 9.14 7.78 4.27
CA GLY A 94 7.97 8.54 4.71
C GLY A 94 8.32 9.71 5.60
N SER A 95 7.30 10.51 5.91
CA SER A 95 7.37 11.66 6.81
C SER A 95 5.99 11.92 7.43
N ILE A 96 5.91 12.94 8.29
CA ILE A 96 4.64 13.40 8.89
C ILE A 96 3.59 13.85 7.87
N SER A 97 3.94 13.96 6.58
CA SER A 97 3.01 14.32 5.50
C SER A 97 2.15 13.15 5.01
N ILE A 98 2.39 11.93 5.50
CA ILE A 98 1.58 10.75 5.16
C ILE A 98 0.29 10.75 6.00
N SER A 99 -0.85 10.58 5.32
CA SER A 99 -2.17 10.51 5.96
C SER A 99 -2.38 9.23 6.80
N GLU A 100 -3.39 9.26 7.68
CA GLU A 100 -3.94 8.06 8.32
C GLU A 100 -4.41 7.04 7.27
N ASP A 101 -4.22 5.76 7.58
CA ASP A 101 -4.56 4.61 6.72
C ASP A 101 -4.13 4.83 5.24
N PRO A 102 -2.84 5.08 4.96
CA PRO A 102 -2.40 5.53 3.66
C PRO A 102 -2.51 4.44 2.59
N ALA A 103 -2.71 4.86 1.34
CA ALA A 103 -2.63 3.99 0.17
C ALA A 103 -1.48 4.42 -0.74
N LEU A 104 -0.59 3.49 -1.08
CA LEU A 104 0.55 3.72 -1.98
C LEU A 104 0.35 2.96 -3.28
N SER A 105 0.50 3.66 -4.40
CA SER A 105 0.32 3.09 -5.74
C SER A 105 1.65 2.98 -6.49
N VAL A 106 1.85 1.86 -7.18
CA VAL A 106 3.07 1.51 -7.90
C VAL A 106 2.73 0.85 -9.21
N VAL A 107 3.56 1.03 -10.23
CA VAL A 107 3.42 0.28 -11.49
C VAL A 107 4.37 -0.90 -11.45
N LEU A 108 3.81 -2.10 -11.54
CA LEU A 108 4.54 -3.35 -11.58
C LEU A 108 4.99 -3.66 -13.02
N PRO A 109 6.16 -4.28 -13.20
CA PRO A 109 6.57 -4.78 -14.50
C PRO A 109 5.58 -5.83 -15.01
N ALA A 110 5.44 -5.91 -16.33
CA ALA A 110 4.66 -6.95 -16.97
C ALA A 110 5.17 -8.33 -16.55
N GLY A 111 4.26 -9.23 -16.21
CA GLY A 111 4.58 -10.61 -15.86
C GLY A 111 5.08 -10.82 -14.43
N ALA A 112 5.06 -9.80 -13.56
CA ALA A 112 5.36 -9.98 -12.15
C ALA A 112 4.45 -11.04 -11.52
N GLY A 113 5.05 -12.02 -10.85
CA GLY A 113 4.33 -13.12 -10.19
C GLY A 113 3.95 -12.80 -8.74
N THR A 114 4.79 -12.02 -8.06
CA THR A 114 4.64 -11.67 -6.65
C THR A 114 4.92 -10.19 -6.41
N LEU A 115 4.30 -9.63 -5.37
CA LEU A 115 4.63 -8.32 -4.82
C LEU A 115 4.94 -8.50 -3.33
N THR A 116 6.17 -8.21 -2.95
CA THR A 116 6.63 -8.17 -1.56
C THR A 116 6.68 -6.73 -1.08
N VAL A 117 6.12 -6.49 0.10
CA VAL A 117 6.06 -5.19 0.75
C VAL A 117 6.61 -5.30 2.17
N ASP A 118 7.70 -4.59 2.44
CA ASP A 118 8.23 -4.41 3.79
C ASP A 118 7.95 -3.00 4.26
N MET A 119 7.38 -2.84 5.45
CA MET A 119 7.05 -1.55 6.04
C MET A 119 7.64 -1.45 7.44
N ALA A 120 8.19 -0.28 7.79
CA ALA A 120 8.62 0.05 9.15
C ALA A 120 8.08 1.42 9.57
N ASP A 121 7.69 1.57 10.83
CA ASP A 121 7.29 2.84 11.45
C ASP A 121 8.38 3.42 12.36
N THR A 122 8.20 4.67 12.77
CA THR A 122 9.15 5.40 13.64
C THR A 122 9.25 4.88 15.07
N GLU A 123 8.38 3.95 15.49
CA GLU A 123 8.46 3.26 16.78
C GLU A 123 9.12 1.88 16.67
N GLY A 124 9.61 1.52 15.47
CA GLY A 124 10.30 0.26 15.21
C GLY A 124 9.38 -0.92 14.93
N ALA A 125 8.06 -0.71 14.79
CA ALA A 125 7.18 -1.77 14.31
C ALA A 125 7.49 -2.06 12.84
N ALA A 126 7.64 -3.34 12.49
CA ALA A 126 7.97 -3.77 11.15
C ALA A 126 6.99 -4.86 10.67
N PHE A 127 6.59 -4.76 9.41
CA PHE A 127 5.60 -5.63 8.79
C PHE A 127 6.09 -6.11 7.43
N HIS A 128 5.85 -7.38 7.15
CA HIS A 128 6.22 -8.02 5.90
C HIS A 128 4.98 -8.69 5.31
N GLN A 129 4.69 -8.39 4.04
CA GLN A 129 3.58 -9.00 3.32
C GLN A 129 4.01 -9.39 1.91
N VAL A 130 3.66 -10.62 1.52
CA VAL A 130 3.79 -11.10 0.15
C VAL A 130 2.39 -11.26 -0.43
N PHE A 131 2.17 -10.72 -1.63
CA PHE A 131 0.95 -10.88 -2.41
C PHE A 131 1.26 -11.69 -3.67
N SER A 132 0.52 -12.77 -3.89
CA SER A 132 0.50 -13.45 -5.19
C SER A 132 -0.33 -12.64 -6.17
N LEU A 133 0.23 -12.31 -7.34
CA LEU A 133 -0.42 -11.45 -8.33
C LEU A 133 -1.33 -12.21 -9.31
N GLY A 134 -1.45 -13.54 -9.15
CA GLY A 134 -2.37 -14.36 -9.94
C GLY A 134 -2.07 -14.29 -11.43
N GLN A 135 -0.84 -14.63 -11.82
CA GLN A 135 -0.55 -15.01 -13.20
C GLN A 135 -0.85 -16.52 -13.33
N GLY A 136 -2.10 -16.84 -13.68
CA GLY A 136 -2.60 -18.20 -13.90
C GLY A 136 -3.93 -18.18 -14.62
#